data_AF-A0A356FTC2-F1
#
_entry.id   AF-A0A356FTC2-F1
#
_cell.length_a   1.000
_cell.length_b   1.000
_cell.length_c   1.000
_cell.angle_alpha   90.00
_cell.angle_beta   90.00
_cell.angle_gamma   90.00
#
_symmetry.space_group_name_H-M   'P 1'
#
loop_
_entity.id
_entity.type
_entity.pdbx_description
1 polymer ?
#
loop_
_entity_poly.entity_id
_entity_poly.type
_entity_poly.pdbx_seq_one_letter_code
_entity_poly.pdbx_strand_id
1 'polypeptide(L)'
;IPTYALITDSFKNWRGMSESGGRRIKRAIKLNTNSIKFVDEPLLERFKHIKVLVPYLEQKLSDIDLHNNAVSSDLAELINGRHLTNIGTFRAYCIEYLRNHPDIHQDMTLIVRQLAPTENGLPIEIYVFTNTVEWVQFEAIQSDIFDHLFSVLSEFNLEAFQSPSGADLKQLTLHNTI
;
A
#
# COMPACT_ATOMS: atom_id res chain seq x y z
N ILE A 1 30.20 -0.50 31.20
CA ILE A 1 30.60 -0.37 29.78
C ILE A 1 31.80 0.58 29.74
N PRO A 2 32.94 0.22 29.14
CA PRO A 2 34.11 1.10 29.02
C PRO A 2 33.76 2.37 28.22
N THR A 3 34.26 3.53 28.66
CA THR A 3 33.91 4.86 28.12
C THR A 3 34.23 5.05 26.63
N TYR A 4 35.17 4.30 26.07
CA TYR A 4 35.56 4.41 24.66
C TYR A 4 34.57 3.74 23.68
N ALA A 5 33.76 2.79 24.16
CA ALA A 5 32.74 2.12 23.33
C ALA A 5 31.52 3.03 23.05
N LEU A 6 31.36 4.13 23.79
CA LEU A 6 30.24 5.07 23.64
C LEU A 6 30.37 6.02 22.44
N ILE A 7 31.57 6.16 21.87
CA ILE A 7 31.87 7.13 20.81
C ILE A 7 31.84 6.46 19.42
N THR A 8 31.95 5.13 19.36
CA THR A 8 32.14 4.37 18.11
C THR A 8 30.95 3.50 17.73
N ASP A 9 30.16 3.03 18.70
CA ASP A 9 28.92 2.31 18.40
C ASP A 9 27.74 3.28 18.38
N SER A 10 27.04 3.36 17.25
CA SER A 10 25.72 4.00 17.18
C SER A 10 24.75 3.19 18.05
N PHE A 11 24.62 3.54 19.33
CA PHE A 11 23.59 2.94 20.19
C PHE A 11 22.22 3.32 19.63
N LYS A 12 21.46 2.33 19.13
CA LYS A 12 20.03 2.51 18.85
C LYS A 12 19.33 2.70 20.20
N ASN A 13 19.11 3.96 20.57
CA ASN A 13 18.40 4.30 21.79
C ASN A 13 16.90 4.02 21.63
N TRP A 14 16.44 2.86 22.11
CA TRP A 14 15.04 2.45 22.08
C TRP A 14 14.18 3.16 23.15
N ARG A 15 14.79 3.95 24.04
CA ARG A 15 14.10 4.64 25.12
C ARG A 15 13.05 5.62 24.57
N GLY A 16 13.37 6.34 23.50
CA GLY A 16 12.41 7.24 22.84
C GLY A 16 11.20 6.52 22.22
N MET A 17 11.35 5.26 21.78
CA MET A 17 10.20 4.44 21.33
C MET A 17 9.36 3.97 22.53
N SER A 18 10.01 3.55 23.61
CA SER A 18 9.31 3.11 24.82
C SER A 18 8.53 4.25 25.49
N GLU A 19 9.06 5.48 25.42
CA GLU A 19 8.44 6.68 25.99
C GLU A 19 7.35 7.28 25.10
N SER A 20 7.40 7.08 23.77
CA SER A 20 6.36 7.57 22.85
C SER A 20 5.08 6.74 22.88
N GLY A 21 5.07 5.56 23.53
CA GLY A 21 3.87 4.71 23.61
C GLY A 21 3.48 4.03 22.29
N GLY A 22 4.37 4.00 21.30
CA GLY A 22 4.07 3.38 20.01
C GLY A 22 5.30 2.96 19.23
N ARG A 23 5.16 1.88 18.46
CA ARG A 23 6.24 1.28 17.68
C ARG A 23 5.96 1.37 16.19
N ARG A 24 6.96 1.84 15.42
CA ARG A 24 6.77 2.14 13.99
C ARG A 24 6.78 0.88 13.13
N ILE A 25 5.73 0.73 12.32
CA ILE A 25 5.71 -0.10 11.11
C ILE A 25 6.16 0.77 9.93
N LYS A 26 7.23 0.35 9.25
CA LYS A 26 7.73 0.97 8.02
C LYS A 26 8.12 -0.14 7.04
N ARG A 27 7.17 -0.58 6.24
CA ARG A 27 7.31 -1.69 5.29
C ARG A 27 6.59 -1.35 3.99
N ALA A 28 6.97 -2.01 2.90
CA ALA A 28 6.35 -1.77 1.60
C ALA A 28 5.86 -3.04 0.93
N ILE A 29 4.70 -2.95 0.28
CA ILE A 29 4.20 -3.95 -0.66
C ILE A 29 4.70 -3.52 -2.04
N LYS A 30 5.50 -4.37 -2.70
CA LYS A 30 5.96 -4.10 -4.06
C LYS A 30 4.91 -4.61 -5.04
N LEU A 31 4.38 -3.73 -5.89
CA LEU A 31 3.35 -4.07 -6.87
C LEU A 31 3.97 -4.31 -8.25
N ASN A 32 3.42 -5.28 -8.97
CA ASN A 32 3.69 -5.48 -10.40
C ASN A 32 3.13 -4.27 -11.17
N THR A 33 4.00 -3.52 -11.84
CA THR A 33 3.60 -2.32 -12.58
C THR A 33 2.65 -2.62 -13.74
N ASN A 34 2.68 -3.84 -14.28
CA ASN A 34 1.78 -4.26 -15.37
C ASN A 34 0.34 -4.46 -14.90
N SER A 35 0.11 -4.61 -13.59
CA SER A 35 -1.24 -4.70 -13.00
C SER A 35 -1.90 -3.33 -12.78
N ILE A 36 -1.17 -2.23 -12.99
CA ILE A 36 -1.67 -0.87 -12.75
C ILE A 36 -2.50 -0.43 -13.96
N LYS A 37 -3.74 -0.01 -13.71
CA LYS A 37 -4.66 0.44 -14.76
C LYS A 37 -5.67 1.47 -14.24
N PHE A 38 -6.33 2.14 -15.19
CA PHE A 38 -7.56 2.88 -14.89
C PHE A 38 -8.64 1.94 -14.40
N VAL A 39 -9.50 2.46 -13.51
CA VAL A 39 -10.67 1.74 -13.01
C VAL A 39 -11.76 1.82 -14.08
N ASP A 40 -12.21 0.66 -14.56
CA ASP A 40 -13.36 0.54 -15.45
C ASP A 40 -14.68 0.50 -14.66
N GLU A 41 -15.80 0.61 -15.36
CA GLU A 41 -17.12 0.62 -14.73
C GLU A 41 -17.38 -0.64 -13.85
N PRO A 42 -17.07 -1.88 -14.31
CA PRO A 42 -17.26 -3.06 -13.47
C PRO A 42 -16.43 -3.03 -12.18
N LEU A 43 -15.17 -2.57 -12.24
CA LEU A 43 -14.32 -2.47 -11.06
C LEU A 43 -14.80 -1.33 -10.13
N LEU A 44 -15.28 -0.23 -10.69
CA LEU A 44 -15.87 0.87 -9.92
C LEU A 44 -17.10 0.40 -9.14
N GLU A 45 -18.00 -0.34 -9.79
CA GLU A 45 -19.18 -0.91 -9.13
C GLU A 45 -18.78 -1.84 -7.99
N ARG A 46 -17.76 -2.69 -8.16
CA ARG A 46 -17.22 -3.50 -7.06
C ARG A 46 -16.70 -2.63 -5.90
N PHE A 47 -15.95 -1.56 -6.20
CA PHE A 47 -15.41 -0.66 -5.18
C PHE A 47 -16.51 0.04 -4.37
N LYS A 48 -17.66 0.38 -4.97
CA LYS A 48 -18.80 0.97 -4.26
C LYS A 48 -19.36 0.03 -3.16
N HIS A 49 -19.16 -1.28 -3.27
CA HIS A 49 -19.57 -2.25 -2.25
C HIS A 49 -18.58 -2.36 -1.08
N ILE A 50 -17.37 -1.80 -1.21
CA ILE A 50 -16.37 -1.79 -0.15
C ILE A 50 -16.68 -0.64 0.81
N LYS A 51 -17.32 -0.96 1.94
CA LYS A 51 -17.86 0.03 2.91
C LYS A 51 -16.85 1.11 3.32
N VAL A 52 -15.60 0.73 3.62
CA VAL A 52 -14.56 1.67 4.07
C VAL A 52 -14.09 2.65 2.98
N LEU A 53 -14.37 2.36 1.70
CA LEU A 53 -14.00 3.21 0.58
C LEU A 53 -15.09 4.20 0.18
N VAL A 54 -16.33 4.03 0.63
CA VAL A 54 -17.46 4.85 0.19
C VAL A 54 -17.19 6.35 0.33
N PRO A 55 -16.72 6.87 1.50
CA PRO A 55 -16.45 8.30 1.64
C PRO A 55 -15.36 8.80 0.69
N TYR A 56 -14.31 7.98 0.47
CA TYR A 56 -13.24 8.29 -0.48
C TYR A 56 -13.76 8.34 -1.92
N LEU A 57 -14.55 7.35 -2.34
CA LEU A 57 -15.05 7.26 -3.71
C LEU A 57 -15.98 8.43 -4.03
N GLU A 58 -16.89 8.79 -3.14
CA GLU A 58 -17.79 9.93 -3.31
C GLU A 58 -17.02 11.24 -3.52
N GLN A 59 -16.05 11.52 -2.64
CA GLN A 59 -15.22 12.71 -2.77
C GLN A 59 -14.39 12.66 -4.06
N LYS A 60 -13.76 11.52 -4.35
CA LYS A 60 -12.81 11.41 -5.45
C LYS A 60 -13.47 11.47 -6.82
N LEU A 61 -14.66 10.89 -6.97
CA LEU A 61 -15.45 10.98 -8.20
C LEU A 61 -15.92 12.42 -8.44
N SER A 62 -16.40 13.10 -7.40
CA SER A 62 -16.78 14.52 -7.48
C SER A 62 -15.59 15.40 -7.94
N ASP A 63 -14.40 15.21 -7.36
CA ASP A 63 -13.17 15.93 -7.76
C ASP A 63 -12.78 15.66 -9.22
N ILE A 64 -13.01 14.43 -9.70
CA ILE A 64 -12.73 14.03 -11.07
C ILE A 64 -13.72 14.68 -12.04
N ASP A 65 -15.02 14.63 -11.72
CA ASP A 65 -16.08 15.22 -12.54
C ASP A 65 -15.91 16.74 -12.65
N LEU A 66 -15.64 17.42 -11.54
CA LEU A 66 -15.36 18.85 -11.54
C LEU A 66 -14.17 19.21 -12.44
N HIS A 67 -13.11 18.41 -12.40
CA HIS A 67 -11.94 18.64 -13.26
C HIS A 67 -12.25 18.37 -14.73
N ASN A 68 -12.88 17.24 -15.04
CA ASN A 68 -13.14 16.84 -16.42
C ASN A 68 -14.15 17.77 -17.10
N ASN A 69 -15.15 18.28 -16.37
CA ASN A 69 -16.09 19.29 -16.89
C ASN A 69 -15.43 20.64 -17.19
N ALA A 70 -14.31 20.97 -16.51
CA ALA A 70 -13.57 22.20 -16.78
C ALA A 70 -12.64 22.08 -18.01
N VAL A 71 -12.25 20.85 -18.39
CA VAL A 71 -11.38 20.57 -19.54
C VAL A 71 -12.27 20.29 -20.77
N SER A 72 -12.79 21.38 -21.33
CA SER A 72 -13.88 21.47 -22.34
C SER A 72 -13.62 20.86 -23.74
N SER A 73 -12.67 19.95 -23.96
CA SER A 73 -12.45 19.45 -25.33
C SER A 73 -11.67 18.13 -25.39
N ASP A 74 -12.34 17.12 -25.92
CA ASP A 74 -11.82 15.83 -26.38
C ASP A 74 -11.52 14.75 -25.33
N LEU A 75 -12.53 14.39 -24.53
CA LEU A 75 -12.51 13.21 -23.64
C LEU A 75 -12.71 11.87 -24.38
N ALA A 76 -12.59 11.84 -25.71
CA ALA A 76 -12.67 10.60 -26.48
C ALA A 76 -11.56 9.61 -26.09
N GLU A 77 -10.38 10.15 -25.77
CA GLU A 77 -9.25 9.40 -25.24
C GLU A 77 -9.15 9.54 -23.71
N LEU A 78 -9.02 8.41 -23.00
CA LEU A 78 -8.94 8.36 -21.53
C LEU A 78 -7.80 9.24 -20.95
N ILE A 79 -6.73 9.45 -21.70
CA ILE A 79 -5.57 10.23 -21.21
C ILE A 79 -5.89 11.72 -21.07
N ASN A 80 -6.94 12.21 -21.73
CA ASN A 80 -7.31 13.62 -21.75
C ASN A 80 -8.15 14.02 -20.53
N GLY A 81 -8.64 13.05 -19.76
CA GLY A 81 -9.37 13.24 -18.52
C GLY A 81 -8.59 12.76 -17.30
N ARG A 82 -9.06 13.15 -16.11
CA ARG A 82 -8.71 12.47 -14.86
C ARG A 82 -9.59 11.26 -14.69
N HIS A 83 -8.98 10.16 -14.26
CA HIS A 83 -9.68 8.91 -13.97
C HIS A 83 -9.18 8.31 -12.66
N LEU A 84 -10.03 7.46 -12.06
CA LEU A 84 -9.60 6.61 -10.96
C LEU A 84 -8.58 5.59 -11.47
N THR A 85 -7.59 5.28 -10.63
CA THR A 85 -6.63 4.21 -10.89
C THR A 85 -6.75 3.18 -9.78
N ASN A 86 -6.62 1.91 -10.12
CA ASN A 86 -6.74 0.83 -9.14
C ASN A 86 -5.71 0.96 -8.00
N ILE A 87 -4.47 1.36 -8.32
CA ILE A 87 -3.42 1.63 -7.35
C ILE A 87 -3.73 2.84 -6.44
N GLY A 88 -4.36 3.88 -6.99
CA GLY A 88 -4.79 5.05 -6.22
C GLY A 88 -5.88 4.69 -5.22
N THR A 89 -6.86 3.89 -5.66
CA THR A 89 -7.95 3.39 -4.82
C THR A 89 -7.45 2.40 -3.77
N PHE A 90 -6.54 1.48 -4.11
CA PHE A 90 -5.90 0.59 -3.13
C PHE A 90 -5.16 1.37 -2.04
N ARG A 91 -4.44 2.43 -2.41
CA ARG A 91 -3.77 3.29 -1.42
C ARG A 91 -4.76 3.96 -0.48
N ALA A 92 -5.90 4.43 -1.00
CA ALA A 92 -6.97 4.98 -0.16
C ALA A 92 -7.58 3.93 0.75
N TYR A 93 -7.79 2.71 0.24
CA TYR A 93 -8.27 1.57 1.04
C TYR A 93 -7.32 1.29 2.22
N CYS A 94 -6.01 1.21 1.98
CA CYS A 94 -5.03 0.98 3.04
C CYS A 94 -5.11 2.07 4.13
N ILE A 95 -5.27 3.34 3.74
CA ILE A 95 -5.39 4.45 4.69
C ILE A 95 -6.63 4.27 5.57
N GLU A 96 -7.78 4.03 4.96
CA GLU A 96 -9.04 3.89 5.70
C GLU A 96 -9.07 2.60 6.54
N TYR A 97 -8.50 1.51 6.05
CA TYR A 97 -8.32 0.28 6.83
C TYR A 97 -7.47 0.53 8.09
N LEU A 98 -6.33 1.21 7.96
CA LEU A 98 -5.43 1.50 9.08
C LEU A 98 -6.01 2.53 10.07
N ARG A 99 -6.78 3.51 9.57
CA ARG A 99 -7.50 4.48 10.43
C ARG A 99 -8.57 3.85 11.29
N ASN A 100 -9.16 2.76 10.83
CA ASN A 100 -10.15 1.99 11.57
C ASN A 100 -9.55 0.80 12.34
N HIS A 101 -8.22 0.64 12.32
CA HIS A 101 -7.55 -0.50 12.95
C HIS A 101 -7.33 -0.23 14.47
N PRO A 102 -7.80 -1.11 15.37
CA PRO A 102 -7.77 -0.88 16.82
C PRO A 102 -6.35 -0.79 17.39
N ASP A 103 -5.40 -1.53 16.82
CA ASP A 103 -4.01 -1.57 17.29
C ASP A 103 -3.09 -0.52 16.66
N ILE A 104 -3.62 0.38 15.83
CA ILE A 104 -2.87 1.49 15.25
C ILE A 104 -3.05 2.75 16.09
N HIS A 105 -1.94 3.41 16.39
CA HIS A 105 -1.91 4.64 17.16
C HIS A 105 -2.36 5.82 16.28
N GLN A 106 -3.63 6.21 16.44
CA GLN A 106 -4.29 7.18 15.55
C GLN A 106 -3.77 8.62 15.67
N ASP A 107 -3.22 9.01 16.82
CA ASP A 107 -2.63 10.34 17.02
C ASP A 107 -1.21 10.48 16.45
N MET A 108 -0.62 9.39 15.95
CA MET A 108 0.70 9.40 15.33
C MET A 108 0.60 9.44 13.80
N THR A 109 1.73 9.67 13.14
CA THR A 109 1.79 9.73 11.68
C THR A 109 1.31 8.43 11.05
N LEU A 110 0.25 8.52 10.24
CA LEU A 110 -0.26 7.47 9.37
C LEU A 110 -0.13 7.94 7.92
N ILE A 111 0.77 7.30 7.17
CA ILE A 111 1.02 7.59 5.76
C ILE A 111 1.05 6.28 4.98
N VAL A 112 0.34 6.27 3.85
CA VAL A 112 0.50 5.26 2.80
C VAL A 112 0.92 5.98 1.53
N ARG A 113 2.08 5.65 0.97
CA ARG A 113 2.65 6.39 -0.17
C ARG A 113 3.36 5.49 -1.16
N GLN A 114 3.46 5.95 -2.41
CA GLN A 114 4.33 5.34 -3.41
C GLN A 114 5.77 5.78 -3.18
N LEU A 115 6.71 4.85 -3.29
CA LEU A 115 8.13 5.14 -3.43
C LEU A 115 8.51 5.13 -4.92
N ALA A 116 9.76 5.50 -5.23
CA ALA A 116 10.28 5.39 -6.59
C ALA A 116 10.15 3.94 -7.11
N PRO A 117 9.74 3.72 -8.38
CA PRO A 117 9.77 2.41 -9.00
C PRO A 117 11.17 1.80 -8.92
N THR A 118 11.23 0.49 -8.77
CA THR A 118 12.48 -0.29 -8.74
C THR A 118 12.41 -1.41 -9.78
N GLU A 119 13.52 -2.11 -10.00
CA GLU A 119 13.53 -3.38 -10.76
C GLU A 119 12.56 -4.43 -10.18
N ASN A 120 12.19 -4.30 -8.91
CA ASN A 120 11.29 -5.17 -8.20
C ASN A 120 9.85 -4.62 -8.13
N GLY A 121 9.44 -3.82 -9.11
CA GLY A 121 8.12 -3.19 -9.17
C GLY A 121 8.00 -1.87 -8.40
N LEU A 122 6.75 -1.44 -8.18
CA LEU A 122 6.42 -0.15 -7.55
C LEU A 122 6.07 -0.34 -6.06
N PRO A 123 6.89 0.18 -5.11
CA PRO A 123 6.61 0.01 -3.70
C PRO A 123 5.51 0.94 -3.18
N ILE A 124 4.54 0.37 -2.47
CA ILE A 124 3.58 1.08 -1.61
C ILE A 124 4.06 0.96 -0.16
N GLU A 125 4.66 2.03 0.38
CA GLU A 125 5.11 2.10 1.77
C GLU A 125 3.94 2.36 2.71
N ILE A 126 3.79 1.48 3.70
CA ILE A 126 2.95 1.65 4.88
C ILE A 126 3.84 2.19 6.00
N TYR A 127 3.56 3.42 6.44
CA TYR A 127 4.22 4.08 7.55
C TYR A 127 3.18 4.42 8.62
N VAL A 128 3.17 3.63 9.69
CA VAL A 128 2.22 3.79 10.82
C VAL A 128 2.91 3.45 12.13
N PHE A 129 2.24 3.73 13.26
CA PHE A 129 2.69 3.31 14.58
C PHE A 129 1.63 2.41 15.21
N THR A 130 2.05 1.32 15.85
CA THR A 130 1.19 0.52 16.73
C THR A 130 0.99 1.24 18.05
N ASN A 131 -0.12 1.00 18.73
CA ASN A 131 -0.39 1.51 20.08
C ASN A 131 0.29 0.70 21.21
N THR A 132 1.13 -0.27 20.83
CA THR A 132 1.93 -1.11 21.73
C THR A 132 3.42 -1.01 21.38
N VAL A 133 4.26 -1.22 22.37
CA VAL A 133 5.73 -1.35 22.24
C VAL A 133 6.21 -2.78 22.51
N GLU A 134 5.31 -3.67 22.95
CA GLU A 134 5.63 -5.06 23.22
C GLU A 134 6.00 -5.77 21.92
N TRP A 135 7.10 -6.53 21.95
CA TRP A 135 7.72 -7.07 20.74
C TRP A 135 6.82 -8.09 20.04
N VAL A 136 6.29 -9.06 20.79
CA VAL A 136 5.49 -10.15 20.22
C VAL A 136 4.20 -9.62 19.61
N GLN A 137 3.49 -8.74 20.31
CA GLN A 137 2.29 -8.06 19.81
C GLN A 137 2.59 -7.21 18.58
N PHE A 138 3.67 -6.43 18.59
CA PHE A 138 4.07 -5.63 17.42
C PHE A 138 4.28 -6.49 16.17
N GLU A 139 5.00 -7.61 16.29
CA GLU A 139 5.24 -8.51 15.16
C GLU A 139 3.96 -9.20 14.67
N ALA A 140 3.05 -9.56 15.59
CA ALA A 140 1.73 -10.11 15.25
C ALA A 140 0.87 -9.10 14.49
N ILE A 141 0.69 -7.88 15.03
CA ILE A 141 -0.06 -6.80 14.39
C ILE A 141 0.50 -6.49 13.00
N GLN A 142 1.83 -6.41 12.89
CA GLN A 142 2.48 -6.19 11.60
C GLN A 142 2.20 -7.32 10.61
N SER A 143 2.20 -8.58 11.05
CA SER A 143 1.93 -9.73 10.18
C SER A 143 0.48 -9.73 9.71
N ASP A 144 -0.47 -9.57 10.64
CA ASP A 144 -1.91 -9.56 10.34
C ASP A 144 -2.30 -8.46 9.34
N ILE A 145 -1.75 -7.25 9.52
CA ILE A 145 -1.96 -6.14 8.58
C ILE A 145 -1.48 -6.53 7.18
N PHE A 146 -0.27 -7.08 7.05
CA PHE A 146 0.29 -7.39 5.74
C PHE A 146 -0.39 -8.61 5.10
N ASP A 147 -0.76 -9.63 5.88
CA ASP A 147 -1.52 -10.79 5.40
C ASP A 147 -2.85 -10.34 4.78
N HIS A 148 -3.56 -9.45 5.46
CA HIS A 148 -4.78 -8.84 4.92
C HIS A 148 -4.50 -8.02 3.66
N LEU A 149 -3.53 -7.11 3.71
CA LEU A 149 -3.23 -6.23 2.57
C LEU A 149 -2.76 -6.99 1.33
N PHE A 150 -2.00 -8.07 1.47
CA PHE A 150 -1.63 -8.95 0.36
C PHE A 150 -2.84 -9.69 -0.21
N SER A 151 -3.71 -10.20 0.67
CA SER A 151 -4.91 -10.96 0.27
C SER A 151 -5.88 -10.11 -0.57
N VAL A 152 -6.08 -8.85 -0.18
CA VAL A 152 -7.01 -7.95 -0.88
C VAL A 152 -6.45 -7.36 -2.17
N LEU A 153 -5.17 -7.53 -2.52
CA LEU A 153 -4.60 -6.98 -3.77
C LEU A 153 -5.42 -7.39 -5.01
N SER A 154 -5.84 -8.66 -5.05
CA SER A 154 -6.64 -9.23 -6.13
C SER A 154 -8.01 -8.54 -6.28
N GLU A 155 -8.60 -8.04 -5.19
CA GLU A 155 -9.85 -7.29 -5.23
C GLU A 155 -9.70 -5.95 -5.98
N PHE A 156 -8.48 -5.40 -5.99
CA PHE A 156 -8.13 -4.20 -6.76
C PHE A 156 -7.58 -4.51 -8.16
N ASN A 157 -7.61 -5.78 -8.60
CA ASN A 157 -6.91 -6.24 -9.79
C ASN A 157 -5.42 -5.83 -9.79
N LEU A 158 -4.80 -5.82 -8.61
CA LEU A 158 -3.38 -5.57 -8.43
C LEU A 158 -2.66 -6.87 -8.11
N GLU A 159 -1.41 -6.95 -8.50
CA GLU A 159 -0.56 -8.09 -8.24
C GLU A 159 0.68 -7.65 -7.45
N ALA A 160 1.09 -8.47 -6.49
CA ALA A 160 2.40 -8.31 -5.88
C ALA A 160 3.48 -8.63 -6.92
N PHE A 161 4.57 -7.86 -6.94
CA PHE A 161 5.71 -8.17 -7.77
C PHE A 161 6.34 -9.50 -7.32
N GLN A 162 6.64 -10.37 -8.29
CA GLN A 162 7.38 -11.60 -8.07
C GLN A 162 8.50 -11.68 -9.12
N SER A 163 9.71 -11.99 -8.68
CA SER A 163 10.77 -12.38 -9.60
C SER A 163 10.53 -13.81 -10.08
N PRO A 164 10.83 -14.15 -11.35
CA PRO A 164 10.75 -15.52 -11.82
C PRO A 164 11.53 -16.46 -10.89
N SER A 165 10.89 -17.53 -10.47
CA SER A 165 11.49 -18.57 -9.66
C SER A 165 12.01 -19.70 -10.56
N GLY A 166 12.82 -20.59 -9.99
CA GLY A 166 13.27 -21.79 -10.69
C GLY A 166 12.11 -22.71 -11.13
N ALA A 167 10.94 -22.63 -10.49
CA ALA A 167 9.76 -23.40 -10.88
C ALA A 167 9.14 -22.87 -12.19
N ASP A 168 9.09 -21.55 -12.35
CA ASP A 168 8.53 -20.89 -13.55
C ASP A 168 9.35 -21.23 -14.80
N LEU A 169 10.68 -21.29 -14.65
CA LEU A 169 11.60 -21.67 -15.74
C LEU A 169 11.45 -23.14 -16.17
N LYS A 170 11.10 -24.03 -15.25
CA LYS A 170 10.82 -25.45 -15.57
C LYS A 170 9.53 -25.60 -16.38
N GLN A 171 8.53 -24.76 -16.14
CA GLN A 171 7.27 -24.80 -16.87
C GLN A 171 7.42 -24.32 -18.33
N LEU A 172 8.29 -23.34 -18.57
CA LEU A 172 8.63 -22.84 -19.91
C LEU A 172 9.38 -23.87 -20.77
N THR A 173 10.28 -24.64 -20.18
CA THR A 173 11.04 -25.68 -20.90
C THR A 173 10.16 -26.86 -21.31
N LEU A 174 9.18 -27.24 -20.49
CA LEU A 174 8.22 -28.30 -20.82
C LEU A 174 7.27 -27.91 -21.96
N HIS A 175 6.88 -26.63 -22.06
CA HIS A 175 6.02 -26.14 -23.16
C HIS A 175 6.74 -26.05 -24.51
N ASN A 176 8.07 -25.85 -24.53
CA ASN A 176 8.85 -25.77 -25.77
C ASN A 176 9.32 -27.14 -26.31
N THR A 177 8.96 -28.24 -25.65
CA THR A 177 9.36 -29.61 -26.05
C THR A 177 8.17 -30.42 -26.62
N ILE A 178 7.09 -29.76 -27.02
CA ILE A 178 5.91 -30.37 -27.67
C ILE A 178 5.68 -29.72 -29.02
#